data_AF-A0A7V9ZU15-F1
#
_entry.id   AF-A0A7V9ZU15-F1
#
_cell.length_a   1.000
_cell.length_b   1.000
_cell.length_c   1.000
_cell.angle_alpha   90.00
_cell.angle_beta   90.00
_cell.angle_gamma   90.00
#
_symmetry.space_group_name_H-M   'P 1'
#
loop_
_entity.id
_entity.type
_entity.pdbx_description
1 polymer ?
#
loop_
_entity_poly.entity_id
_entity_poly.type
_entity_poly.pdbx_seq_one_letter_code
_entity_poly.pdbx_strand_id
1 'polypeptide(L)'
;MQVVERDTGKIIQTISQPSAFLGLAFSSDGKTLYASGGNEDIVYVYSWKDKQAVLIDKVILAEKDPKKDGARFPAGIAFSVDGEKLYVAENLGDSLAVIDTASKKIEQRLPTETYPYAVAVAPDGKVFVSAWGGNTVAVFSQNENGLLRENRKITVGRHPSALLLNKNGSRLFVASASANQISVIDTKSESILANLSDAPPSKNQGSTPNALALSIDETKLFVAEADNNAVAVFNLSKKLSGAKNAIGKNQIAGRIPVQWYPTALLKTADSLFVLNGKGRGTKPNPQFPKPDKKLPDDSADYTLGQLNGTITQLPANIKNSELIQFTKRVWEANYWNQPQRIAAKYPPFKHVIYIIKENRTYDQVFGDLQDGDGDASLLFFNRSVSPNHRALAERFGLFDRFFVNAEVSSQGHVWSTAAYVTDYGEKTIPSLYANKRGGSDRGDVDEPAGGYLWNAAIKKGLSLRNYGEFAEPVPNENKNAPVRYRAIKAALAPFTNPDYPAFDMKISDQIRADVWLKDFQGFVEKKNLPALEILHLPRDHTAGARAK
;
A
#
# COMPACT_ATOMS: atom_id res chain seq x y z
N MET A 1 -12.68 9.26 -11.87
CA MET A 1 -13.21 10.16 -10.82
C MET A 1 -14.72 10.08 -10.84
N GLN A 2 -15.38 10.09 -9.67
CA GLN A 2 -16.84 10.05 -9.58
C GLN A 2 -17.34 11.29 -8.83
N VAL A 3 -18.45 11.87 -9.30
CA VAL A 3 -19.18 12.93 -8.60
C VAL A 3 -20.40 12.27 -7.95
N VAL A 4 -20.50 12.42 -6.64
CA VAL A 4 -21.51 11.75 -5.83
C VAL A 4 -22.40 12.80 -5.16
N GLU A 5 -23.71 12.64 -5.31
CA GLU A 5 -24.69 13.44 -4.57
C GLU A 5 -24.67 13.04 -3.10
N ARG A 6 -24.44 14.02 -2.22
CA ARG A 6 -24.13 13.77 -0.81
C ARG A 6 -25.27 13.07 -0.05
N ASP A 7 -26.50 13.49 -0.27
CA ASP A 7 -27.64 13.08 0.55
C ASP A 7 -28.15 11.68 0.17
N THR A 8 -28.00 11.30 -1.10
CA THR A 8 -28.48 10.03 -1.63
C THR A 8 -27.36 9.00 -1.84
N GLY A 9 -26.10 9.45 -1.87
CA GLY A 9 -24.95 8.62 -2.28
C GLY A 9 -24.96 8.26 -3.77
N LYS A 10 -25.85 8.86 -4.57
CA LYS A 10 -25.98 8.55 -6.00
C LYS A 10 -24.79 9.11 -6.77
N ILE A 11 -24.14 8.27 -7.58
CA ILE A 11 -23.16 8.72 -8.56
C ILE A 11 -23.92 9.48 -9.66
N ILE A 12 -23.69 10.80 -9.74
CA ILE A 12 -24.31 11.66 -10.76
C ILE A 12 -23.42 11.83 -12.01
N GLN A 13 -22.12 11.53 -11.88
CA GLN A 13 -21.18 11.55 -12.99
C GLN A 13 -20.02 10.58 -12.73
N THR A 14 -19.60 9.85 -13.76
CA THR A 14 -18.32 9.13 -13.78
C THR A 14 -17.44 9.72 -14.88
N ILE A 15 -16.26 10.18 -14.50
CA ILE A 15 -15.28 10.83 -15.37
C ILE A 15 -14.11 9.85 -15.55
N SER A 16 -13.90 9.43 -16.80
CA SER A 16 -12.72 8.66 -17.17
C SER A 16 -11.51 9.58 -17.21
N GLN A 17 -10.71 9.54 -16.15
CA GLN A 17 -9.46 10.31 -16.03
C GLN A 17 -8.27 9.36 -16.26
N PRO A 18 -7.45 9.58 -17.30
CA PRO A 18 -6.24 8.81 -17.48
C PRO A 18 -5.26 9.05 -16.33
N SER A 19 -4.69 7.96 -15.82
CA SER A 19 -3.56 8.01 -14.89
C SER A 19 -3.89 8.77 -13.60
N ALA A 20 -5.14 8.67 -13.14
CA ALA A 20 -5.54 9.20 -11.85
C ALA A 20 -4.69 8.59 -10.73
N PHE A 21 -4.25 9.43 -9.81
CA PHE A 21 -3.64 9.00 -8.56
C PHE A 21 -4.49 9.51 -7.39
N LEU A 22 -3.92 10.26 -6.44
CA LEU A 22 -4.61 10.55 -5.16
C LEU A 22 -4.85 12.04 -4.87
N GLY A 23 -4.12 12.95 -5.50
CA GLY A 23 -4.26 14.38 -5.23
C GLY A 23 -5.52 14.98 -5.84
N LEU A 24 -6.32 15.64 -5.00
CA LEU A 24 -7.46 16.47 -5.38
C LEU A 24 -7.43 17.77 -4.56
N ALA A 25 -7.63 18.92 -5.20
CA ALA A 25 -7.78 20.20 -4.52
C ALA A 25 -8.74 21.10 -5.31
N PHE A 26 -9.65 21.75 -4.60
CA PHE A 26 -10.44 22.84 -5.17
C PHE A 26 -9.67 24.16 -5.10
N SER A 27 -9.89 25.03 -6.09
CA SER A 27 -9.53 26.43 -6.00
C SER A 27 -10.21 27.09 -4.79
N SER A 28 -9.65 28.20 -4.31
CA SER A 28 -10.15 28.92 -3.12
C SER A 28 -11.61 29.35 -3.24
N ASP A 29 -12.09 29.62 -4.45
CA ASP A 29 -13.50 29.95 -4.74
C ASP A 29 -14.43 28.73 -4.85
N GLY A 30 -13.88 27.52 -4.77
CA GLY A 30 -14.61 26.25 -4.85
C GLY A 30 -15.13 25.88 -6.24
N LYS A 31 -14.77 26.61 -7.31
CA LYS A 31 -15.36 26.41 -8.65
C LYS A 31 -14.55 25.51 -9.56
N THR A 32 -13.25 25.34 -9.28
CA THR A 32 -12.32 24.61 -10.13
C THR A 32 -11.68 23.48 -9.33
N LEU A 33 -11.68 22.27 -9.87
CA LEU A 33 -11.04 21.12 -9.27
C LEU A 33 -9.76 20.78 -10.01
N TYR A 34 -8.68 20.66 -9.26
CA TYR A 34 -7.40 20.17 -9.72
C TYR A 34 -7.27 18.72 -9.29
N ALA A 35 -6.81 17.86 -10.21
CA ALA A 35 -6.67 16.43 -9.97
C ALA A 35 -5.37 15.89 -10.56
N SER A 36 -4.61 15.16 -9.74
CA SER A 36 -3.30 14.66 -10.15
C SER A 36 -3.41 13.55 -11.20
N GLY A 37 -2.65 13.71 -12.28
CA GLY A 37 -2.48 12.75 -13.36
C GLY A 37 -1.10 12.10 -13.30
N GLY A 38 -0.89 11.20 -12.33
CA GLY A 38 0.39 10.55 -11.99
C GLY A 38 1.23 10.21 -13.22
N ASN A 39 0.93 9.11 -13.91
CA ASN A 39 1.75 8.70 -15.05
C ASN A 39 1.75 9.68 -16.24
N GLU A 40 0.87 10.69 -16.29
CA GLU A 40 0.91 11.69 -17.36
C GLU A 40 1.77 12.92 -17.01
N ASP A 41 2.34 13.00 -15.80
CA ASP A 41 3.09 14.16 -15.33
C ASP A 41 2.33 15.49 -15.46
N ILE A 42 1.01 15.44 -15.23
CA ILE A 42 0.13 16.62 -15.30
C ILE A 42 -0.81 16.73 -14.10
N VAL A 43 -1.34 17.92 -13.89
CA VAL A 43 -2.53 18.15 -13.06
C VAL A 43 -3.69 18.51 -14.00
N TYR A 44 -4.75 17.71 -13.98
CA TYR A 44 -5.99 17.97 -14.71
C TYR A 44 -6.81 19.06 -14.02
N VAL A 45 -7.45 19.93 -14.80
CA VAL A 45 -8.24 21.05 -14.28
C VAL A 45 -9.68 20.94 -14.79
N TYR A 46 -10.62 20.80 -13.87
CA TYR A 46 -12.05 20.65 -14.15
C TYR A 46 -12.84 21.85 -13.63
N SER A 47 -13.86 22.26 -14.36
CA SER A 47 -14.87 23.22 -13.86
C SER A 47 -16.27 22.63 -13.96
N TRP A 48 -17.25 23.25 -13.31
CA TRP A 48 -18.64 22.78 -13.33
C TRP A 48 -19.46 23.52 -14.38
N LYS A 49 -20.07 22.76 -15.30
CA LYS A 49 -21.09 23.24 -16.24
C LYS A 49 -22.32 22.34 -16.13
N ASP A 50 -23.49 22.92 -15.93
CA ASP A 50 -24.76 22.19 -15.79
C ASP A 50 -24.70 21.05 -14.76
N LYS A 51 -24.08 21.32 -13.61
CA LYS A 51 -23.81 20.38 -12.49
C LYS A 51 -22.87 19.21 -12.83
N GLN A 52 -22.24 19.21 -14.00
CA GLN A 52 -21.24 18.22 -14.38
C GLN A 52 -19.84 18.83 -14.39
N ALA A 53 -18.86 18.09 -13.91
CA ALA A 53 -17.46 18.48 -14.04
C ALA A 53 -16.99 18.24 -15.49
N VAL A 54 -16.36 19.24 -16.08
CA VAL A 54 -15.84 19.25 -17.45
C VAL A 54 -14.36 19.56 -17.40
N LEU A 55 -13.54 18.76 -18.09
CA LEU A 55 -12.11 19.03 -18.24
C LEU A 55 -11.95 20.30 -19.08
N ILE A 56 -11.38 21.35 -18.48
CA ILE A 56 -11.18 22.63 -19.17
C ILE A 56 -9.72 22.88 -19.50
N ASP A 57 -8.79 22.26 -18.77
CA ASP A 57 -7.38 22.60 -18.89
C ASP A 57 -6.46 21.56 -18.22
N LYS A 58 -5.14 21.72 -18.39
CA LYS A 58 -4.09 20.88 -17.78
C LYS A 58 -2.87 21.72 -17.42
N VAL A 59 -2.25 21.43 -16.29
CA VAL A 59 -0.92 21.95 -15.91
C VAL A 59 0.11 20.87 -16.19
N ILE A 60 1.11 21.18 -17.01
CA ILE A 60 2.16 20.23 -17.43
C ILE A 60 3.35 20.35 -16.48
N LEU A 61 3.71 19.26 -15.79
CA LEU A 61 4.88 19.21 -14.91
C LEU A 61 6.14 18.81 -15.68
N ALA A 62 6.01 17.85 -16.58
CA ALA A 62 7.06 17.44 -17.50
C ALA A 62 6.46 16.96 -18.81
N GLU A 63 7.16 17.21 -19.92
CA GLU A 63 6.81 16.57 -21.19
C GLU A 63 7.12 15.07 -21.11
N LYS A 64 6.16 14.25 -21.55
CA LYS A 64 6.23 12.80 -21.45
C LYS A 64 6.34 12.15 -22.81
N ASP A 65 7.28 11.22 -22.95
CA ASP A 65 7.30 10.22 -24.02
C ASP A 65 6.19 9.19 -23.74
N PRO A 66 5.21 8.99 -24.64
CA PRO A 66 4.13 8.02 -24.45
C PRO A 66 4.61 6.56 -24.22
N LYS A 67 5.86 6.25 -24.58
CA LYS A 67 6.46 4.92 -24.40
C LYS A 67 7.18 4.74 -23.07
N LYS A 68 7.27 5.79 -22.25
CA LYS A 68 7.94 5.77 -20.95
C LYS A 68 6.96 6.08 -19.84
N ASP A 69 7.30 5.62 -18.64
CA ASP A 69 6.62 6.06 -17.43
C ASP A 69 6.86 7.55 -17.19
N GLY A 70 5.90 8.20 -16.53
CA GLY A 70 6.04 9.57 -16.05
C GLY A 70 7.24 9.70 -15.10
N ALA A 71 7.98 10.79 -15.24
CA ALA A 71 9.16 11.08 -14.43
C ALA A 71 8.83 11.86 -13.14
N ARG A 72 7.64 12.47 -13.05
CA ARG A 72 7.24 13.31 -11.90
C ARG A 72 6.19 12.65 -11.04
N PHE A 73 5.18 12.04 -11.66
CA PHE A 73 4.10 11.32 -10.97
C PHE A 73 3.42 12.15 -9.87
N PRO A 74 2.69 13.23 -10.23
CA PRO A 74 2.05 14.10 -9.24
C PRO A 74 1.17 13.32 -8.26
N ALA A 75 1.39 13.56 -6.97
CA ALA A 75 0.63 13.01 -5.85
C ALA A 75 -0.24 14.09 -5.21
N GLY A 76 -0.08 14.37 -3.92
CA GLY A 76 -0.82 15.40 -3.20
C GLY A 76 -0.61 16.80 -3.77
N ILE A 77 -1.67 17.58 -3.76
CA ILE A 77 -1.72 18.95 -4.27
C ILE A 77 -2.39 19.87 -3.24
N ALA A 78 -1.89 21.09 -3.12
CA ALA A 78 -2.49 22.11 -2.26
C ALA A 78 -2.22 23.51 -2.82
N PHE A 79 -3.15 24.43 -2.59
CA PHE A 79 -2.97 25.84 -2.94
C PHE A 79 -2.24 26.59 -1.83
N SER A 80 -1.49 27.63 -2.20
CA SER A 80 -1.11 28.69 -1.28
C SER A 80 -2.36 29.37 -0.69
N VAL A 81 -2.19 30.07 0.43
CA VAL A 81 -3.30 30.72 1.15
C VAL A 81 -4.03 31.74 0.27
N ASP A 82 -3.30 32.47 -0.55
CA ASP A 82 -3.82 33.43 -1.54
C ASP A 82 -4.38 32.78 -2.81
N GLY A 83 -4.12 31.49 -3.03
CA GLY A 83 -4.51 30.76 -4.23
C GLY A 83 -3.65 31.05 -5.46
N GLU A 84 -2.59 31.86 -5.35
CA GLU A 84 -1.74 32.24 -6.49
C GLU A 84 -0.78 31.12 -6.90
N LYS A 85 -0.43 30.22 -5.98
CA LYS A 85 0.48 29.10 -6.20
C LYS A 85 -0.21 27.76 -5.98
N LEU A 86 0.14 26.79 -6.81
CA LEU A 86 -0.18 25.38 -6.63
C LEU A 86 1.08 24.62 -6.26
N TYR A 87 1.04 23.95 -5.12
CA TYR A 87 2.11 23.07 -4.64
C TYR A 87 1.78 21.63 -4.98
N VAL A 88 2.71 20.95 -5.64
CA VAL A 88 2.52 19.57 -6.12
C VAL A 88 3.68 18.70 -5.65
N ALA A 89 3.38 17.61 -4.94
CA ALA A 89 4.35 16.57 -4.65
C ALA A 89 4.65 15.76 -5.93
N GLU A 90 5.85 15.89 -6.48
CA GLU A 90 6.35 15.09 -7.61
C GLU A 90 6.90 13.77 -7.05
N ASN A 91 6.04 12.75 -6.91
CA ASN A 91 6.36 11.50 -6.22
C ASN A 91 7.61 10.81 -6.78
N LEU A 92 7.71 10.62 -8.11
CA LEU A 92 8.91 10.01 -8.71
C LEU A 92 10.06 11.01 -8.93
N GLY A 93 9.78 12.30 -8.77
CA GLY A 93 10.76 13.37 -8.93
C GLY A 93 11.42 13.83 -7.62
N ASP A 94 11.11 13.19 -6.49
CA ASP A 94 11.61 13.51 -5.14
C ASP A 94 11.65 15.01 -4.82
N SER A 95 10.60 15.73 -5.23
CA SER A 95 10.52 17.17 -5.08
C SER A 95 9.11 17.71 -4.90
N LEU A 96 9.05 18.94 -4.39
CA LEU A 96 7.87 19.80 -4.40
C LEU A 96 7.98 20.79 -5.56
N ALA A 97 7.04 20.75 -6.49
CA ALA A 97 6.89 21.77 -7.52
C ALA A 97 6.03 22.93 -7.01
N VAL A 98 6.48 24.16 -7.26
CA VAL A 98 5.73 25.40 -7.02
C VAL A 98 5.32 25.98 -8.36
N ILE A 99 4.02 26.10 -8.58
CA ILE A 99 3.46 26.46 -9.87
C ILE A 99 2.66 27.75 -9.72
N ASP A 100 2.92 28.72 -10.58
CA ASP A 100 2.08 29.90 -10.70
C ASP A 100 0.74 29.52 -11.34
N THR A 101 -0.37 29.79 -10.66
CA THR A 101 -1.70 29.32 -11.10
C THR A 101 -2.23 30.07 -12.32
N ALA A 102 -1.83 31.32 -12.51
CA ALA A 102 -2.24 32.15 -13.64
C ALA A 102 -1.52 31.74 -14.93
N SER A 103 -0.18 31.67 -14.88
CA SER A 103 0.65 31.33 -16.04
C SER A 103 0.86 29.84 -16.23
N LYS A 104 0.57 29.02 -15.21
CA LYS A 104 0.77 27.56 -15.14
C LYS A 104 2.25 27.15 -15.28
N LYS A 105 3.16 28.08 -15.04
CA LYS A 105 4.60 27.84 -15.10
C LYS A 105 5.11 27.35 -13.76
N ILE A 106 6.03 26.40 -13.81
CA ILE A 106 6.77 25.93 -12.64
C ILE A 106 7.81 27.00 -12.30
N GLU A 107 7.70 27.60 -11.12
CA GLU A 107 8.62 28.63 -10.63
C GLU A 107 9.77 28.02 -9.83
N GLN A 108 9.50 26.96 -9.06
CA GLN A 108 10.49 26.29 -8.24
C GLN A 108 10.27 24.78 -8.24
N ARG A 109 11.39 24.07 -8.08
CA ARG A 109 11.42 22.67 -7.63
C ARG A 109 12.32 22.59 -6.41
N LEU A 110 11.76 22.12 -5.32
CA LEU A 110 12.46 22.02 -4.04
C LEU A 110 12.65 20.53 -3.73
N PRO A 111 13.88 20.08 -3.45
CA PRO A 111 14.11 18.67 -3.14
C PRO A 111 13.38 18.28 -1.85
N THR A 112 12.85 17.07 -1.82
CA THR A 112 12.28 16.44 -0.61
C THR A 112 13.11 15.21 -0.26
N GLU A 113 12.65 14.42 0.73
CA GLU A 113 13.05 13.01 0.80
C GLU A 113 12.24 12.18 -0.22
N THR A 114 12.58 10.91 -0.39
CA THR A 114 12.04 9.98 -1.40
C THR A 114 10.51 9.84 -1.36
N TYR A 115 9.91 9.83 -2.55
CA TYR A 115 8.47 9.66 -2.78
C TYR A 115 7.60 10.63 -1.98
N PRO A 116 7.71 11.96 -2.19
CA PRO A 116 6.81 12.92 -1.56
C PRO A 116 5.36 12.62 -1.95
N TYR A 117 4.43 12.79 -1.01
CA TYR A 117 3.09 12.23 -1.17
C TYR A 117 1.97 13.19 -0.78
N ALA A 118 1.85 13.61 0.48
CA ALA A 118 0.83 14.58 0.90
C ALA A 118 1.43 15.98 1.01
N VAL A 119 0.64 17.00 0.66
CA VAL A 119 0.99 18.42 0.82
C VAL A 119 -0.08 19.09 1.67
N ALA A 120 0.33 19.84 2.69
CA ALA A 120 -0.56 20.65 3.51
C ALA A 120 -0.01 22.07 3.66
N VAL A 121 -0.88 23.07 3.59
CA VAL A 121 -0.50 24.49 3.71
C VAL A 121 -1.17 25.08 4.93
N ALA A 122 -0.38 25.59 5.88
CA ALA A 122 -0.89 26.25 7.07
C ALA A 122 -1.30 27.70 6.78
N PRO A 123 -2.18 28.30 7.62
CA PRO A 123 -2.64 29.68 7.42
C PRO A 123 -1.53 30.73 7.47
N ASP A 124 -0.38 30.42 8.09
CA ASP A 124 0.81 31.26 8.10
C ASP A 124 1.69 31.11 6.85
N GLY A 125 1.25 30.31 5.87
CA GLY A 125 1.97 30.07 4.61
C GLY A 125 3.00 28.94 4.67
N LYS A 126 3.20 28.28 5.82
CA LYS A 126 4.09 27.10 5.88
C LYS A 126 3.54 25.95 5.05
N VAL A 127 4.42 25.32 4.28
CA VAL A 127 4.09 24.14 3.47
C VAL A 127 4.74 22.90 4.08
N PHE A 128 3.95 21.87 4.31
CA PHE A 128 4.36 20.59 4.84
C PHE A 128 4.24 19.52 3.77
N VAL A 129 5.31 18.75 3.54
CA VAL A 129 5.33 17.67 2.54
C VAL A 129 5.76 16.37 3.20
N SER A 130 4.92 15.34 3.12
CA SER A 130 5.25 14.03 3.68
C SER A 130 6.10 13.21 2.71
N ALA A 131 7.13 12.55 3.21
CA ALA A 131 7.99 11.66 2.44
C ALA A 131 7.54 10.20 2.60
N TRP A 132 6.63 9.75 1.73
CA TRP A 132 6.03 8.41 1.85
C TRP A 132 7.04 7.28 1.67
N GLY A 133 8.11 7.53 0.93
CA GLY A 133 9.25 6.62 0.78
C GLY A 133 10.20 6.57 1.98
N GLY A 134 10.00 7.44 2.96
CA GLY A 134 10.89 7.63 4.09
C GLY A 134 10.13 7.76 5.41
N ASN A 135 10.61 8.68 6.24
CA ASN A 135 10.07 8.90 7.59
C ASN A 135 10.09 10.37 8.01
N THR A 136 10.07 11.32 7.06
CA THR A 136 10.06 12.75 7.39
C THR A 136 8.86 13.51 6.84
N VAL A 137 8.60 14.66 7.47
CA VAL A 137 7.82 15.75 6.90
C VAL A 137 8.77 16.93 6.68
N ALA A 138 8.95 17.33 5.41
CA ALA A 138 9.68 18.54 5.07
C ALA A 138 8.81 19.77 5.31
N VAL A 139 9.40 20.83 5.88
CA VAL A 139 8.74 22.10 6.17
C VAL A 139 9.36 23.18 5.31
N PHE A 140 8.53 23.94 4.58
CA PHE A 140 8.96 25.06 3.76
C PHE A 140 8.28 26.35 4.21
N SER A 141 8.98 27.46 4.08
CA SER A 141 8.44 28.81 4.30
C SER A 141 8.94 29.77 3.23
N GLN A 142 8.15 30.82 2.97
CA GLN A 142 8.58 31.88 2.07
C GLN A 142 9.70 32.71 2.70
N ASN A 143 10.71 33.04 1.92
CA ASN A 143 11.70 34.04 2.27
C ASN A 143 11.19 35.45 1.94
N GLU A 144 12.01 36.47 2.21
CA GLU A 144 11.70 37.88 1.96
C GLU A 144 11.37 38.18 0.48
N ASN A 145 11.83 37.34 -0.45
CA ASN A 145 11.58 37.47 -1.89
C ASN A 145 10.34 36.67 -2.35
N GLY A 146 9.54 36.13 -1.43
CA GLY A 146 8.36 35.32 -1.73
C GLY A 146 8.65 33.90 -2.22
N LEU A 147 9.91 33.48 -2.25
CA LEU A 147 10.32 32.14 -2.69
C LEU A 147 10.32 31.16 -1.51
N LEU A 148 9.83 29.93 -1.72
CA LEU A 148 9.87 28.88 -0.71
C LEU A 148 11.30 28.37 -0.47
N ARG A 149 11.65 28.13 0.79
CA ARG A 149 12.90 27.49 1.22
C ARG A 149 12.59 26.41 2.24
N GLU A 150 13.37 25.32 2.24
CA GLU A 150 13.26 24.29 3.28
C GLU A 150 13.75 24.89 4.60
N ASN A 151 12.91 24.82 5.63
CA ASN A 151 13.30 25.15 7.00
C ASN A 151 14.01 23.96 7.64
N ARG A 152 13.35 22.78 7.58
CA ARG A 152 13.83 21.52 8.17
C ARG A 152 13.01 20.32 7.72
N LYS A 153 13.51 19.13 8.04
CA LYS A 153 12.79 17.86 8.02
C LYS A 153 12.48 17.39 9.45
N ILE A 154 11.24 17.05 9.72
CA ILE A 154 10.78 16.52 11.01
C ILE A 154 10.66 15.00 10.87
N THR A 155 11.46 14.24 11.63
CA THR A 155 11.37 12.77 11.66
C THR A 155 10.10 12.33 12.38
N VAL A 156 9.28 11.55 11.69
CA VAL A 156 8.01 10.95 12.13
C VAL A 156 8.09 9.42 11.95
N GLY A 157 6.93 8.74 11.87
CA GLY A 157 6.89 7.32 11.51
C GLY A 157 7.17 7.06 10.04
N ARG A 158 7.53 5.81 9.74
CA ARG A 158 7.73 5.35 8.36
C ARG A 158 6.43 5.37 7.56
N HIS A 159 6.53 5.76 6.29
CA HIS A 159 5.42 5.97 5.35
C HIS A 159 4.40 7.01 5.86
N PRO A 160 4.82 8.26 6.11
CA PRO A 160 3.90 9.34 6.43
C PRO A 160 2.98 9.60 5.22
N SER A 161 1.72 9.18 5.32
CA SER A 161 0.79 9.07 4.19
C SER A 161 -0.37 10.07 4.24
N ALA A 162 -0.59 10.75 5.37
CA ALA A 162 -1.57 11.83 5.45
C ALA A 162 -1.09 12.96 6.34
N LEU A 163 -1.44 14.18 5.94
CA LEU A 163 -1.20 15.41 6.67
C LEU A 163 -2.54 16.09 6.92
N LEU A 164 -2.83 16.42 8.18
CA LEU A 164 -4.04 17.13 8.56
C LEU A 164 -3.70 18.26 9.52
N LEU A 165 -4.00 19.49 9.13
CA LEU A 165 -3.91 20.66 10.00
C LEU A 165 -5.19 20.81 10.82
N ASN A 166 -5.08 21.29 12.06
CA ASN A 166 -6.23 21.87 12.75
C ASN A 166 -6.60 23.23 12.15
N LYS A 167 -7.78 23.75 12.47
CA LYS A 167 -8.39 24.95 11.89
C LYS A 167 -7.52 26.19 11.96
N ASN A 168 -6.82 26.39 13.07
CA ASN A 168 -5.92 27.54 13.23
C ASN A 168 -4.48 27.25 12.76
N GLY A 169 -4.22 26.05 12.23
CA GLY A 169 -2.92 25.62 11.73
C GLY A 169 -1.83 25.49 12.78
N SER A 170 -2.15 25.51 14.08
CA SER A 170 -1.17 25.34 15.16
C SER A 170 -0.74 23.89 15.38
N ARG A 171 -1.49 22.92 14.84
CA ARG A 171 -1.23 21.48 14.95
C ARG A 171 -1.26 20.83 13.58
N LEU A 172 -0.27 19.99 13.32
CA LEU A 172 -0.23 19.10 12.17
C LEU A 172 -0.24 17.65 12.68
N PHE A 173 -1.23 16.88 12.24
CA PHE A 173 -1.33 15.45 12.48
C PHE A 173 -0.78 14.70 11.27
N VAL A 174 0.09 13.72 11.51
CA VAL A 174 0.78 12.95 10.48
C VAL A 174 0.52 11.47 10.69
N ALA A 175 -0.26 10.86 9.80
CA ALA A 175 -0.49 9.42 9.82
C ALA A 175 0.71 8.69 9.21
N SER A 176 1.25 7.69 9.90
CA SER A 176 2.39 6.89 9.42
C SER A 176 1.96 5.44 9.24
N ALA A 177 1.67 5.07 7.99
CA ALA A 177 1.01 3.82 7.64
C ALA A 177 1.79 2.58 8.08
N SER A 178 3.13 2.60 7.99
CA SER A 178 3.99 1.47 8.36
C SER A 178 4.47 1.51 9.81
N ALA A 179 3.95 2.41 10.64
CA ALA A 179 4.36 2.59 12.03
C ALA A 179 3.19 2.53 13.04
N ASN A 180 1.95 2.32 12.58
CA ASN A 180 0.74 2.31 13.42
C ASN A 180 0.68 3.51 14.39
N GLN A 181 1.03 4.70 13.90
CA GLN A 181 1.08 5.89 14.75
C GLN A 181 0.66 7.16 14.02
N ILE A 182 0.23 8.14 14.82
CA ILE A 182 -0.04 9.50 14.37
C ILE A 182 0.87 10.45 15.15
N SER A 183 1.81 11.10 14.47
CA SER A 183 2.62 12.16 15.06
C SER A 183 1.84 13.47 15.10
N VAL A 184 1.83 14.14 16.25
CA VAL A 184 1.22 15.48 16.42
C VAL A 184 2.34 16.49 16.53
N ILE A 185 2.44 17.40 15.58
CA ILE A 185 3.49 18.42 15.47
C ILE A 185 2.91 19.78 15.83
N ASP A 186 3.65 20.55 16.63
CA ASP A 186 3.42 21.99 16.78
C ASP A 186 4.06 22.72 15.60
N THR A 187 3.25 23.38 14.79
CA THR A 187 3.69 23.98 13.51
C THR A 187 4.58 25.21 13.69
N LYS A 188 4.45 25.92 14.82
CA LYS A 188 5.26 27.10 15.12
C LYS A 188 6.69 26.71 15.48
N SER A 189 6.84 25.81 16.45
CA SER A 189 8.14 25.29 16.89
C SER A 189 8.70 24.18 16.01
N GLU A 190 7.87 23.65 15.10
CA GLU A 190 8.21 22.56 14.19
C GLU A 190 8.70 21.31 14.93
N SER A 191 8.05 21.00 16.06
CA SER A 191 8.46 19.92 16.97
C SER A 191 7.31 18.95 17.26
N ILE A 192 7.65 17.68 17.48
CA ILE A 192 6.67 16.66 17.86
C ILE A 192 6.20 16.92 19.31
N LEU A 193 4.90 17.11 19.48
CA LEU A 193 4.24 17.19 20.78
C LEU A 193 3.97 15.83 21.39
N ALA A 194 3.61 14.85 20.56
CA ALA A 194 3.34 13.47 20.95
C ALA A 194 3.23 12.55 19.72
N ASN A 195 3.41 11.24 19.93
CA ASN A 195 2.99 10.19 19.00
C ASN A 195 1.80 9.43 19.61
N LEU A 196 0.67 9.44 18.90
CA LEU A 196 -0.50 8.64 19.27
C LEU A 196 -0.32 7.23 18.73
N SER A 197 -0.43 6.23 19.61
CA SER A 197 -0.39 4.83 19.19
C SER A 197 -1.74 4.42 18.61
N ASP A 198 -1.71 3.87 17.42
CA ASP A 198 -2.85 3.30 16.70
C ASP A 198 -2.73 1.77 16.56
N ALA A 199 -1.82 1.14 17.31
CA ALA A 199 -1.52 -0.27 17.15
C ALA A 199 -2.76 -1.18 17.38
N PRO A 200 -2.85 -2.30 16.65
CA PRO A 200 -3.83 -3.33 16.97
C PRO A 200 -3.45 -4.01 18.30
N PRO A 201 -4.38 -4.71 18.97
CA PRO A 201 -4.10 -5.42 20.23
C PRO A 201 -2.91 -6.40 20.14
N SER A 202 -2.67 -7.01 18.98
CA SER A 202 -1.54 -7.90 18.71
C SER A 202 -0.18 -7.19 18.64
N LYS A 203 -0.15 -5.85 18.65
CA LYS A 203 1.04 -4.96 18.59
C LYS A 203 1.97 -5.17 17.38
N ASN A 204 1.55 -5.92 16.37
CA ASN A 204 2.26 -6.06 15.09
C ASN A 204 1.82 -4.96 14.10
N GLN A 205 2.43 -4.91 12.92
CA GLN A 205 1.88 -4.15 11.79
C GLN A 205 0.42 -4.58 11.54
N GLY A 206 -0.42 -3.64 11.10
CA GLY A 206 -1.78 -3.98 10.68
C GLY A 206 -2.90 -3.02 11.01
N SER A 207 -2.65 -1.83 11.60
CA SER A 207 -3.71 -0.80 11.61
C SER A 207 -3.64 0.09 10.38
N THR A 208 -2.43 0.40 9.92
CA THR A 208 -2.18 1.14 8.67
C THR A 208 -2.96 2.47 8.62
N PRO A 209 -2.67 3.38 9.57
CA PRO A 209 -3.33 4.69 9.60
C PRO A 209 -2.93 5.47 8.36
N ASN A 210 -3.90 5.79 7.49
CA ASN A 210 -3.58 6.37 6.18
C ASN A 210 -4.35 7.64 5.79
N ALA A 211 -5.38 7.99 6.55
CA ALA A 211 -6.16 9.21 6.37
C ALA A 211 -6.73 9.69 7.70
N LEU A 212 -6.96 11.00 7.81
CA LEU A 212 -7.30 11.66 9.07
C LEU A 212 -8.46 12.65 8.86
N ALA A 213 -9.30 12.81 9.87
CA ALA A 213 -10.23 13.93 9.96
C ALA A 213 -10.40 14.38 11.42
N LEU A 214 -10.59 15.68 11.65
CA LEU A 214 -10.96 16.20 12.98
C LEU A 214 -12.48 16.36 13.07
N SER A 215 -13.02 16.12 14.25
CA SER A 215 -14.34 16.62 14.64
C SER A 215 -14.44 18.14 14.48
N ILE A 216 -15.65 18.68 14.32
CA ILE A 216 -15.87 20.11 14.09
C ILE A 216 -15.38 20.97 15.26
N ASP A 217 -15.46 20.46 16.49
CA ASP A 217 -14.92 21.13 17.68
C ASP A 217 -13.45 20.76 17.98
N GLU A 218 -12.83 19.95 17.11
CA GLU A 218 -11.45 19.48 17.18
C GLU A 218 -11.10 18.69 18.46
N THR A 219 -12.11 18.21 19.20
CA THR A 219 -11.91 17.42 20.42
C THR A 219 -11.64 15.95 20.15
N LYS A 220 -11.98 15.47 18.95
CA LYS A 220 -11.75 14.12 18.45
C LYS A 220 -10.99 14.11 17.14
N LEU A 221 -10.09 13.12 16.99
CA LEU A 221 -9.44 12.74 15.75
C LEU A 221 -10.00 11.40 15.27
N PHE A 222 -10.40 11.34 14.01
CA PHE A 222 -10.78 10.14 13.28
C PHE A 222 -9.60 9.70 12.41
N VAL A 223 -9.29 8.41 12.43
CA VAL A 223 -8.17 7.81 11.70
C VAL A 223 -8.68 6.63 10.90
N ALA A 224 -8.46 6.64 9.58
CA ALA A 224 -8.76 5.51 8.71
C ALA A 224 -7.70 4.42 8.92
N GLU A 225 -8.12 3.27 9.41
CA GLU A 225 -7.29 2.09 9.64
C GLU A 225 -7.50 1.11 8.48
N ALA A 226 -6.61 1.14 7.48
CA ALA A 226 -6.82 0.46 6.21
C ALA A 226 -7.00 -1.06 6.38
N ASP A 227 -6.14 -1.69 7.16
CA ASP A 227 -6.10 -3.14 7.35
C ASP A 227 -7.10 -3.63 8.42
N ASN A 228 -7.52 -2.75 9.34
CA ASN A 228 -8.53 -3.10 10.34
C ASN A 228 -9.97 -2.97 9.80
N ASN A 229 -10.14 -2.42 8.59
CA ASN A 229 -11.43 -2.05 8.01
C ASN A 229 -12.26 -1.18 8.96
N ALA A 230 -11.60 -0.20 9.56
CA ALA A 230 -12.17 0.58 10.65
C ALA A 230 -11.77 2.06 10.59
N VAL A 231 -12.50 2.88 11.34
CA VAL A 231 -12.10 4.23 11.72
C VAL A 231 -11.86 4.27 13.22
N ALA A 232 -10.61 4.45 13.65
CA ALA A 232 -10.29 4.70 15.05
C ALA A 232 -10.70 6.13 15.44
N VAL A 233 -11.24 6.27 16.65
CA VAL A 233 -11.67 7.55 17.23
C VAL A 233 -10.80 7.84 18.44
N PHE A 234 -10.01 8.90 18.40
CA PHE A 234 -9.21 9.38 19.52
C PHE A 234 -9.90 10.55 20.20
N ASN A 235 -9.94 10.55 21.53
CA ASN A 235 -10.31 11.74 22.31
C ASN A 235 -9.04 12.55 22.62
N LEU A 236 -8.93 13.75 22.06
CA LEU A 236 -7.75 14.60 22.16
C LEU A 236 -7.78 15.47 23.43
N SER A 237 -6.60 15.74 23.96
CA SER A 237 -6.41 16.75 25.01
C SER A 237 -6.29 18.14 24.39
N LYS A 238 -6.50 19.19 25.21
CA LYS A 238 -6.26 20.59 24.82
C LYS A 238 -4.89 20.84 24.20
N LYS A 239 -3.84 20.18 24.73
CA LYS A 239 -2.47 20.35 24.21
C LYS A 239 -2.34 19.87 22.77
N LEU A 240 -2.86 18.68 22.46
CA LEU A 240 -2.67 18.05 21.14
C LEU A 240 -3.68 18.52 20.10
N SER A 241 -4.92 18.80 20.50
CA SER A 241 -5.93 19.37 19.58
C SER A 241 -5.68 20.85 19.26
N GLY A 242 -5.20 21.62 20.24
CA GLY A 242 -5.25 23.08 20.20
C GLY A 242 -6.63 23.67 20.57
N ALA A 243 -7.64 22.82 20.82
CA ALA A 243 -8.99 23.25 21.15
C ALA A 243 -9.18 23.46 22.66
N LYS A 244 -9.78 24.60 23.05
CA LYS A 244 -9.92 25.00 24.46
C LYS A 244 -10.78 24.05 25.29
N ASN A 245 -11.79 23.43 24.69
CA ASN A 245 -12.76 22.53 25.31
C ASN A 245 -12.34 21.04 25.26
N ALA A 246 -11.20 20.71 24.67
CA ALA A 246 -10.74 19.33 24.57
C ALA A 246 -10.20 18.82 25.92
N ILE A 247 -10.83 17.76 26.44
CA ILE A 247 -10.53 17.16 27.76
C ILE A 247 -10.08 15.68 27.66
N GLY A 248 -9.83 15.19 26.44
CA GLY A 248 -9.44 13.81 26.19
C GLY A 248 -8.04 13.45 26.68
N LYS A 249 -7.76 12.15 26.69
CA LYS A 249 -6.48 11.57 27.17
C LYS A 249 -5.52 11.18 26.05
N ASN A 250 -5.80 11.54 24.80
CA ASN A 250 -5.00 11.20 23.62
C ASN A 250 -4.92 9.68 23.38
N GLN A 251 -6.02 8.98 23.63
CA GLN A 251 -6.15 7.53 23.48
C GLN A 251 -7.35 7.18 22.59
N ILE A 252 -7.30 6.00 22.00
CA ILE A 252 -8.43 5.43 21.25
C ILE A 252 -9.61 5.27 22.20
N ALA A 253 -10.70 5.94 21.88
CA ALA A 253 -12.01 5.82 22.54
C ALA A 253 -12.80 4.63 22.00
N GLY A 254 -12.58 4.23 20.75
CA GLY A 254 -13.19 3.09 20.10
C GLY A 254 -12.93 3.08 18.60
N ARG A 255 -13.50 2.10 17.90
CA ARG A 255 -13.39 1.92 16.46
C ARG A 255 -14.76 1.77 15.82
N ILE A 256 -14.91 2.31 14.61
CA ILE A 256 -16.13 2.24 13.82
C ILE A 256 -15.89 1.32 12.61
N PRO A 257 -16.65 0.23 12.41
CA PRO A 257 -16.44 -0.65 11.28
C PRO A 257 -16.85 0.04 9.98
N VAL A 258 -16.01 -0.10 8.96
CA VAL A 258 -16.25 0.37 7.59
C VAL A 258 -15.97 -0.77 6.61
N GLN A 259 -15.91 -0.46 5.31
CA GLN A 259 -15.61 -1.47 4.30
C GLN A 259 -14.09 -1.57 4.09
N TRP A 260 -13.66 -2.39 3.13
CA TRP A 260 -12.26 -2.74 3.00
C TRP A 260 -11.40 -1.55 2.56
N TYR A 261 -10.32 -1.34 3.31
CA TYR A 261 -9.24 -0.42 3.00
C TYR A 261 -9.71 1.03 2.93
N PRO A 262 -10.19 1.64 4.05
CA PRO A 262 -10.48 3.07 4.10
C PRO A 262 -9.24 3.90 3.73
N THR A 263 -9.40 4.90 2.86
CA THR A 263 -8.30 5.72 2.29
C THR A 263 -8.52 7.23 2.37
N ALA A 264 -9.73 7.69 2.69
CA ALA A 264 -10.00 9.10 2.93
C ALA A 264 -11.15 9.29 3.91
N LEU A 265 -11.07 10.37 4.70
CA LEU A 265 -12.09 10.78 5.65
C LEU A 265 -12.51 12.22 5.38
N LEU A 266 -13.82 12.49 5.40
CA LEU A 266 -14.37 13.84 5.33
C LEU A 266 -15.39 14.04 6.44
N LYS A 267 -15.07 14.92 7.39
CA LYS A 267 -15.98 15.30 8.48
C LYS A 267 -16.74 16.57 8.13
N THR A 268 -18.06 16.51 8.19
CA THR A 268 -18.99 17.64 8.04
C THR A 268 -19.76 17.88 9.34
N ALA A 269 -20.68 18.85 9.36
CA ALA A 269 -21.50 19.13 10.53
C ALA A 269 -22.44 17.96 10.90
N ASP A 270 -22.96 17.27 9.89
CA ASP A 270 -24.00 16.24 10.01
C ASP A 270 -23.51 14.82 9.74
N SER A 271 -22.41 14.66 8.99
CA SER A 271 -21.90 13.35 8.56
C SER A 271 -20.38 13.20 8.72
N LEU A 272 -19.93 11.96 8.87
CA LEU A 272 -18.56 11.50 8.61
C LEU A 272 -18.60 10.58 7.39
N PHE A 273 -17.93 10.99 6.31
CA PHE A 273 -17.76 10.17 5.11
C PHE A 273 -16.44 9.43 5.15
N VAL A 274 -16.46 8.17 4.74
CA VAL A 274 -15.28 7.30 4.65
C VAL A 274 -15.23 6.74 3.23
N LEU A 275 -14.18 7.09 2.50
CA LEU A 275 -13.88 6.47 1.21
C LEU A 275 -13.14 5.16 1.46
N ASN A 276 -13.68 4.05 0.98
CA ASN A 276 -13.05 2.73 1.04
C ASN A 276 -12.47 2.41 -0.33
N GLY A 277 -11.15 2.27 -0.43
CA GLY A 277 -10.44 2.07 -1.69
C GLY A 277 -10.68 0.69 -2.31
N LYS A 278 -10.85 -0.35 -1.49
CA LYS A 278 -11.15 -1.72 -1.94
C LYS A 278 -12.63 -2.08 -1.79
N GLY A 279 -13.40 -1.26 -1.08
CA GLY A 279 -14.85 -1.40 -0.95
C GLY A 279 -15.26 -2.77 -0.43
N ARG A 280 -16.05 -3.51 -1.20
CA ARG A 280 -16.54 -4.85 -0.80
C ARG A 280 -15.56 -5.97 -1.12
N GLY A 281 -14.37 -5.66 -1.60
CA GLY A 281 -13.35 -6.62 -1.99
C GLY A 281 -13.65 -7.31 -3.31
N THR A 282 -12.95 -8.42 -3.49
CA THR A 282 -13.06 -9.29 -4.67
C THR A 282 -13.97 -10.47 -4.37
N LYS A 283 -14.44 -11.10 -5.44
CA LYS A 283 -15.25 -12.31 -5.45
C LYS A 283 -14.51 -13.40 -6.22
N PRO A 284 -14.93 -14.68 -6.11
CA PRO A 284 -14.40 -15.72 -6.97
C PRO A 284 -14.46 -15.30 -8.45
N ASN A 285 -13.37 -15.58 -9.17
CA ASN A 285 -13.22 -15.32 -10.59
C ASN A 285 -13.24 -16.64 -11.39
N PRO A 286 -14.32 -17.45 -11.36
CA PRO A 286 -14.32 -18.84 -11.88
C PRO A 286 -13.99 -18.98 -13.38
N GLN A 287 -14.03 -17.87 -14.12
CA GLN A 287 -13.64 -17.83 -15.52
C GLN A 287 -12.13 -17.65 -15.73
N PHE A 288 -11.35 -17.28 -14.69
CA PHE A 288 -9.96 -16.86 -14.81
C PHE A 288 -9.11 -17.10 -13.53
N PRO A 289 -7.77 -17.24 -13.64
CA PRO A 289 -7.00 -17.40 -14.87
C PRO A 289 -7.19 -18.82 -15.43
N LYS A 290 -7.80 -18.94 -16.61
CA LYS A 290 -7.82 -20.18 -17.38
C LYS A 290 -6.57 -20.21 -18.23
N PRO A 291 -5.69 -21.20 -18.06
CA PRO A 291 -4.55 -21.36 -18.93
C PRO A 291 -4.88 -21.28 -20.42
N ASP A 292 -3.99 -20.62 -21.16
CA ASP A 292 -4.09 -20.43 -22.62
C ASP A 292 -5.28 -19.59 -23.12
N LYS A 293 -6.11 -19.04 -22.22
CA LYS A 293 -7.11 -18.05 -22.56
C LYS A 293 -6.62 -16.68 -22.12
N LYS A 294 -6.36 -15.80 -23.09
CA LYS A 294 -6.08 -14.39 -22.79
C LYS A 294 -7.37 -13.77 -22.23
N LEU A 295 -7.24 -13.09 -21.09
CA LEU A 295 -8.27 -12.17 -20.61
C LEU A 295 -8.47 -11.03 -21.63
N PRO A 296 -9.70 -10.56 -21.86
CA PRO A 296 -9.90 -9.23 -22.41
C PRO A 296 -9.17 -8.20 -21.53
N ASP A 297 -8.54 -7.21 -22.15
CA ASP A 297 -7.67 -6.26 -21.43
C ASP A 297 -8.44 -5.43 -20.37
N ASP A 298 -9.77 -5.32 -20.48
CA ASP A 298 -10.67 -4.59 -19.55
C ASP A 298 -11.60 -5.49 -18.71
N SER A 299 -11.18 -6.72 -18.43
CA SER A 299 -12.05 -7.66 -17.71
C SER A 299 -12.25 -7.28 -16.25
N ALA A 300 -13.49 -6.91 -15.89
CA ALA A 300 -13.94 -6.80 -14.51
C ALA A 300 -13.85 -8.14 -13.73
N ASP A 301 -13.59 -9.26 -14.40
CA ASP A 301 -13.39 -10.56 -13.73
C ASP A 301 -11.96 -10.75 -13.21
N TYR A 302 -10.97 -9.95 -13.66
CA TYR A 302 -9.63 -9.98 -13.06
C TYR A 302 -9.64 -9.33 -11.66
N THR A 303 -8.85 -9.84 -10.72
CA THR A 303 -8.87 -9.46 -9.30
C THR A 303 -8.86 -7.95 -9.08
N LEU A 304 -7.95 -7.22 -9.73
CA LEU A 304 -7.89 -5.75 -9.60
C LEU A 304 -9.06 -5.03 -10.29
N GLY A 305 -9.66 -5.61 -11.34
CA GLY A 305 -10.84 -5.08 -12.01
C GLY A 305 -12.13 -5.24 -11.21
N GLN A 306 -12.14 -6.13 -10.21
CA GLN A 306 -13.28 -6.32 -9.29
C GLN A 306 -13.31 -5.30 -8.14
N LEU A 307 -12.15 -4.72 -7.81
CA LEU A 307 -12.03 -3.73 -6.75
C LEU A 307 -12.76 -2.45 -7.15
N ASN A 308 -13.84 -2.15 -6.43
CA ASN A 308 -14.62 -0.95 -6.63
C ASN A 308 -14.69 -0.18 -5.31
N GLY A 309 -14.27 1.08 -5.36
CA GLY A 309 -14.34 1.96 -4.20
C GLY A 309 -15.78 2.23 -3.78
N THR A 310 -16.00 2.42 -2.48
CA THR A 310 -17.31 2.76 -1.92
C THR A 310 -17.21 3.92 -0.94
N ILE A 311 -18.33 4.58 -0.66
CA ILE A 311 -18.43 5.59 0.38
C ILE A 311 -19.32 5.05 1.50
N THR A 312 -18.78 5.00 2.71
CA THR A 312 -19.57 4.80 3.93
C THR A 312 -19.93 6.17 4.49
N GLN A 313 -21.23 6.44 4.66
CA GLN A 313 -21.72 7.64 5.34
C GLN A 313 -22.17 7.28 6.76
N LEU A 314 -21.60 7.96 7.75
CA LEU A 314 -21.90 7.80 9.17
C LEU A 314 -22.45 9.11 9.72
N PRO A 315 -23.27 9.10 10.79
CA PRO A 315 -23.63 10.32 11.51
C PRO A 315 -22.40 11.06 12.02
N ALA A 316 -22.44 12.39 12.01
CA ALA A 316 -21.37 13.25 12.53
C ALA A 316 -21.02 12.96 14.00
N ASN A 317 -22.04 12.63 14.80
CA ASN A 317 -21.95 12.44 16.23
C ASN A 317 -22.40 11.01 16.56
N ILE A 318 -21.43 10.13 16.78
CA ILE A 318 -21.67 8.76 17.23
C ILE A 318 -21.68 8.76 18.75
N LYS A 319 -22.74 8.21 19.36
CA LYS A 319 -22.86 8.13 20.82
C LYS A 319 -21.85 7.13 21.37
N ASN A 320 -21.43 7.31 22.63
CA ASN A 320 -20.49 6.38 23.27
C ASN A 320 -21.03 4.95 23.33
N SER A 321 -22.33 4.76 23.54
CA SER A 321 -22.96 3.43 23.53
C SER A 321 -22.87 2.75 22.16
N GLU A 322 -23.06 3.49 21.07
CA GLU A 322 -22.91 2.98 19.70
C GLU A 322 -21.45 2.66 19.39
N LEU A 323 -20.53 3.54 19.79
CA LEU A 323 -19.09 3.33 19.62
C LEU A 323 -18.61 2.06 20.31
N ILE A 324 -19.14 1.73 21.49
CA ILE A 324 -18.82 0.46 22.19
C ILE A 324 -19.26 -0.76 21.38
N GLN A 325 -20.45 -0.72 20.78
CA GLN A 325 -20.95 -1.84 19.94
C GLN A 325 -20.15 -1.98 18.64
N PHE A 326 -19.84 -0.85 18.00
CA PHE A 326 -18.98 -0.81 16.82
C PHE A 326 -17.58 -1.35 17.11
N THR A 327 -17.00 -0.94 18.23
CA THR A 327 -15.72 -1.44 18.74
C THR A 327 -15.78 -2.95 18.87
N LYS A 328 -16.80 -3.52 19.54
CA LYS A 328 -16.97 -4.97 19.65
C LYS A 328 -16.99 -5.68 18.29
N ARG A 329 -17.73 -5.14 17.30
CA ARG A 329 -17.80 -5.70 15.95
C ARG A 329 -16.44 -5.67 15.23
N VAL A 330 -15.67 -4.60 15.39
CA VAL A 330 -14.30 -4.52 14.82
C VAL A 330 -13.39 -5.58 15.46
N TRP A 331 -13.48 -5.78 16.78
CA TRP A 331 -12.72 -6.81 17.48
C TRP A 331 -13.06 -8.23 17.00
N GLU A 332 -14.34 -8.52 16.82
CA GLU A 332 -14.81 -9.82 16.32
C GLU A 332 -14.35 -10.06 14.87
N ALA A 333 -14.51 -9.07 13.98
CA ALA A 333 -14.14 -9.18 12.58
C ALA A 333 -12.62 -9.37 12.37
N ASN A 334 -11.80 -8.80 13.25
CA ASN A 334 -10.34 -8.92 13.21
C ASN A 334 -9.81 -10.07 14.08
N TYR A 335 -10.68 -10.93 14.63
CA TYR A 335 -10.33 -12.04 15.53
C TYR A 335 -9.50 -11.63 16.76
N TRP A 336 -9.59 -10.38 17.20
CA TRP A 336 -8.85 -9.88 18.37
C TRP A 336 -9.42 -10.33 19.71
N ASN A 337 -10.65 -10.86 19.70
CA ASN A 337 -11.29 -11.48 20.86
C ASN A 337 -10.90 -12.96 21.03
N GLN A 338 -10.21 -13.56 20.06
CA GLN A 338 -9.75 -14.93 20.17
C GLN A 338 -8.56 -14.99 21.15
N PRO A 339 -8.49 -15.97 22.06
CA PRO A 339 -7.28 -16.20 22.81
C PRO A 339 -6.16 -16.39 21.80
N GLN A 340 -5.02 -15.73 22.02
CA GLN A 340 -3.83 -15.93 21.19
C GLN A 340 -3.62 -17.45 21.15
N ARG A 341 -3.87 -18.08 19.99
CA ARG A 341 -3.79 -19.54 19.87
C ARG A 341 -2.45 -19.91 20.47
N ILE A 342 -2.45 -20.77 21.50
CA ILE A 342 -1.20 -21.32 22.03
C ILE A 342 -0.49 -21.85 20.79
N ALA A 343 0.63 -21.21 20.42
CA ALA A 343 1.35 -21.60 19.22
C ALA A 343 1.56 -23.09 19.34
N ALA A 344 0.97 -23.86 18.41
CA ALA A 344 1.12 -25.29 18.42
C ALA A 344 2.63 -25.54 18.49
N LYS A 345 3.10 -26.19 19.56
CA LYS A 345 4.50 -26.51 19.68
C LYS A 345 4.75 -27.61 18.66
N TYR A 346 5.16 -27.21 17.46
CA TYR A 346 5.73 -28.15 16.52
C TYR A 346 6.86 -28.90 17.22
N PRO A 347 7.03 -30.21 16.96
CA PRO A 347 8.23 -30.91 17.36
C PRO A 347 9.46 -30.09 16.94
N PRO A 348 10.54 -30.05 17.74
CA PRO A 348 11.73 -29.30 17.40
C PRO A 348 12.22 -29.67 15.99
N PHE A 349 12.34 -28.67 15.12
CA PHE A 349 12.87 -28.82 13.76
C PHE A 349 14.16 -28.00 13.62
N LYS A 350 15.00 -28.36 12.65
CA LYS A 350 16.29 -27.69 12.38
C LYS A 350 16.32 -26.93 11.06
N HIS A 351 15.52 -27.37 10.09
CA HIS A 351 15.56 -26.90 8.72
C HIS A 351 14.15 -26.60 8.23
N VAL A 352 14.01 -25.49 7.51
CA VAL A 352 12.79 -25.10 6.80
C VAL A 352 13.14 -24.94 5.33
N ILE A 353 12.47 -25.70 4.48
CA ILE A 353 12.50 -25.52 3.02
C ILE A 353 11.18 -24.85 2.65
N TYR A 354 11.23 -23.56 2.32
CA TYR A 354 10.07 -22.76 1.97
C TYR A 354 9.96 -22.64 0.45
N ILE A 355 8.93 -23.26 -0.13
CA ILE A 355 8.73 -23.32 -1.58
C ILE A 355 7.62 -22.36 -1.96
N ILE A 356 7.95 -21.37 -2.79
CA ILE A 356 7.03 -20.39 -3.34
C ILE A 356 6.60 -20.84 -4.73
N LYS A 357 5.28 -20.99 -4.89
CA LYS A 357 4.59 -21.31 -6.15
C LYS A 357 3.62 -20.17 -6.45
N GLU A 358 3.63 -19.68 -7.69
CA GLU A 358 2.72 -18.67 -8.22
C GLU A 358 2.26 -19.08 -9.63
N ASN A 359 1.13 -18.66 -10.18
CA ASN A 359 0.11 -17.72 -9.72
C ASN A 359 -1.25 -18.43 -9.84
N ARG A 360 -1.48 -19.41 -8.95
CA ARG A 360 -2.66 -20.28 -8.93
C ARG A 360 -3.50 -19.99 -7.70
N THR A 361 -4.81 -20.00 -7.88
CA THR A 361 -5.73 -19.92 -6.73
C THR A 361 -5.75 -21.25 -5.98
N TYR A 362 -6.15 -21.21 -4.71
CA TYR A 362 -6.25 -22.39 -3.86
C TYR A 362 -7.09 -23.50 -4.52
N ASP A 363 -8.30 -23.17 -4.99
CA ASP A 363 -9.23 -24.15 -5.56
C ASP A 363 -8.73 -24.79 -6.86
N GLN A 364 -7.89 -24.09 -7.63
CA GLN A 364 -7.30 -24.65 -8.85
C GLN A 364 -6.40 -25.85 -8.58
N VAL A 365 -5.81 -25.95 -7.39
CA VAL A 365 -4.86 -27.01 -7.02
C VAL A 365 -5.45 -27.96 -5.98
N PHE A 366 -6.15 -27.42 -4.98
CA PHE A 366 -6.59 -28.14 -3.78
C PHE A 366 -8.11 -28.20 -3.60
N GLY A 367 -8.90 -27.68 -4.55
CA GLY A 367 -10.36 -27.57 -4.41
C GLY A 367 -11.10 -28.91 -4.18
N ASP A 368 -10.45 -30.04 -4.51
CA ASP A 368 -10.97 -31.39 -4.31
C ASP A 368 -10.43 -32.12 -3.06
N LEU A 369 -9.62 -31.48 -2.23
CA LEU A 369 -9.17 -32.07 -0.96
C LEU A 369 -10.25 -31.91 0.12
N GLN A 370 -10.74 -33.03 0.65
CA GLN A 370 -11.85 -33.07 1.61
C GLN A 370 -11.55 -32.40 2.96
N ASP A 371 -10.27 -32.34 3.35
CA ASP A 371 -9.83 -31.73 4.61
C ASP A 371 -9.80 -30.19 4.56
N GLY A 372 -10.02 -29.58 3.39
CA GLY A 372 -10.05 -28.14 3.19
C GLY A 372 -11.41 -27.60 2.76
N ASP A 373 -11.59 -26.29 2.89
CA ASP A 373 -12.76 -25.54 2.43
C ASP A 373 -12.61 -25.16 0.94
N GLY A 374 -12.50 -26.17 0.07
CA GLY A 374 -12.27 -26.01 -1.37
C GLY A 374 -13.51 -26.22 -2.23
N ASP A 375 -13.52 -25.60 -3.42
CA ASP A 375 -14.54 -25.82 -4.46
C ASP A 375 -13.99 -26.70 -5.60
N ALA A 376 -14.36 -27.98 -5.60
CA ALA A 376 -13.92 -28.95 -6.61
C ALA A 376 -14.39 -28.61 -8.04
N SER A 377 -15.40 -27.75 -8.21
CA SER A 377 -15.85 -27.30 -9.54
C SER A 377 -14.87 -26.34 -10.22
N LEU A 378 -13.98 -25.73 -9.43
CA LEU A 378 -12.93 -24.83 -9.90
C LEU A 378 -11.58 -25.54 -10.10
N LEU A 379 -11.54 -26.85 -9.82
CA LEU A 379 -10.33 -27.64 -9.91
C LEU A 379 -9.78 -27.63 -11.34
N PHE A 380 -8.52 -27.21 -11.46
CA PHE A 380 -7.82 -27.19 -12.74
C PHE A 380 -6.72 -28.26 -12.78
N PHE A 381 -5.95 -28.39 -11.70
CA PHE A 381 -4.85 -29.34 -11.56
C PHE A 381 -5.27 -30.49 -10.65
N ASN A 382 -5.91 -31.50 -11.25
CA ASN A 382 -6.26 -32.73 -10.53
C ASN A 382 -5.00 -33.48 -10.07
N ARG A 383 -5.21 -34.56 -9.31
CA ARG A 383 -4.10 -35.37 -8.74
C ARG A 383 -3.09 -35.88 -9.75
N SER A 384 -3.49 -36.16 -10.98
CA SER A 384 -2.56 -36.62 -12.02
C SER A 384 -1.59 -35.53 -12.48
N VAL A 385 -1.95 -34.26 -12.31
CA VAL A 385 -1.13 -33.10 -12.71
C VAL A 385 -0.36 -32.50 -11.55
N SER A 386 -0.93 -32.50 -10.34
CA SER A 386 -0.34 -31.92 -9.12
C SER A 386 -0.02 -32.94 -8.00
N PRO A 387 0.54 -34.13 -8.30
CA PRO A 387 0.67 -35.20 -7.31
C PRO A 387 1.54 -34.80 -6.11
N ASN A 388 2.62 -34.04 -6.34
CA ASN A 388 3.53 -33.60 -5.28
C ASN A 388 2.87 -32.59 -4.33
N HIS A 389 2.08 -31.63 -4.84
CA HIS A 389 1.38 -30.66 -4.00
C HIS A 389 0.41 -31.36 -3.04
N ARG A 390 -0.29 -32.39 -3.54
CA ARG A 390 -1.24 -33.17 -2.74
C ARG A 390 -0.54 -34.04 -1.72
N ALA A 391 0.51 -34.74 -2.13
CA ALA A 391 1.32 -35.54 -1.21
C ALA A 391 1.86 -34.69 -0.06
N LEU A 392 2.24 -33.43 -0.31
CA LEU A 392 2.64 -32.50 0.74
C LEU A 392 1.47 -32.13 1.67
N ALA A 393 0.32 -31.74 1.11
CA ALA A 393 -0.86 -31.37 1.87
C ALA A 393 -1.38 -32.53 2.76
N GLU A 394 -1.50 -33.74 2.19
CA GLU A 394 -1.99 -34.94 2.89
C GLU A 394 -1.02 -35.40 3.98
N ARG A 395 0.29 -35.18 3.79
CA ARG A 395 1.31 -35.61 4.75
C ARG A 395 1.55 -34.63 5.89
N PHE A 396 1.53 -33.32 5.60
CA PHE A 396 1.97 -32.29 6.54
C PHE A 396 0.84 -31.37 7.01
N GLY A 397 -0.33 -31.46 6.37
CA GLY A 397 -1.47 -30.60 6.65
C GLY A 397 -1.71 -29.60 5.52
N LEU A 398 -2.98 -29.26 5.37
CA LEU A 398 -3.48 -28.24 4.49
C LEU A 398 -3.85 -27.02 5.33
N PHE A 399 -3.38 -25.85 4.92
CA PHE A 399 -3.79 -24.59 5.51
C PHE A 399 -4.67 -23.86 4.50
N ASP A 400 -5.89 -23.51 4.91
CA ASP A 400 -6.89 -22.79 4.12
C ASP A 400 -7.37 -21.54 4.88
N ARG A 401 -8.29 -20.79 4.27
CA ARG A 401 -8.89 -19.57 4.85
C ARG A 401 -7.85 -18.54 5.34
N PHE A 402 -6.79 -18.36 4.56
CA PHE A 402 -5.85 -17.26 4.77
C PHE A 402 -6.46 -15.94 4.32
N PHE A 403 -6.66 -15.03 5.28
CA PHE A 403 -7.01 -13.65 5.00
C PHE A 403 -5.72 -12.85 4.87
N VAL A 404 -5.49 -12.29 3.68
CA VAL A 404 -4.24 -11.63 3.30
C VAL A 404 -4.53 -10.26 2.72
N ASN A 405 -3.64 -9.29 2.90
CA ASN A 405 -3.72 -7.97 2.27
C ASN A 405 -2.95 -7.94 0.94
N ALA A 406 -3.20 -8.92 0.08
CA ALA A 406 -2.54 -9.08 -1.22
C ALA A 406 -3.52 -9.61 -2.28
N GLU A 407 -3.62 -8.95 -3.43
CA GLU A 407 -4.52 -9.33 -4.51
C GLU A 407 -3.84 -10.01 -5.69
N VAL A 408 -2.56 -9.68 -5.91
CA VAL A 408 -1.80 -10.10 -7.09
C VAL A 408 -0.38 -10.56 -6.73
N SER A 409 0.28 -11.27 -7.65
CA SER A 409 1.61 -11.89 -7.44
C SER A 409 2.64 -10.94 -6.85
N SER A 410 2.70 -9.71 -7.36
CA SER A 410 3.58 -8.64 -6.88
C SER A 410 3.47 -8.42 -5.35
N GLN A 411 2.25 -8.30 -4.83
CA GLN A 411 1.97 -8.23 -3.40
C GLN A 411 2.15 -9.60 -2.71
N GLY A 412 1.84 -10.69 -3.41
CA GLY A 412 1.96 -12.06 -2.93
C GLY A 412 3.39 -12.46 -2.55
N HIS A 413 4.40 -11.99 -3.26
CA HIS A 413 5.82 -12.19 -2.89
C HIS A 413 6.15 -11.50 -1.57
N VAL A 414 5.73 -10.24 -1.42
CA VAL A 414 5.93 -9.49 -0.16
C VAL A 414 5.17 -10.16 0.99
N TRP A 415 3.91 -10.51 0.79
CA TRP A 415 3.08 -11.15 1.80
C TRP A 415 3.59 -12.55 2.18
N SER A 416 3.96 -13.40 1.22
CA SER A 416 4.45 -14.76 1.51
C SER A 416 5.76 -14.76 2.30
N THR A 417 6.57 -13.72 2.16
CA THR A 417 7.89 -13.64 2.81
C THR A 417 7.93 -12.69 4.01
N ALA A 418 6.90 -11.90 4.27
CA ALA A 418 6.82 -10.98 5.42
C ALA A 418 5.46 -10.96 6.16
N ALA A 419 4.47 -11.72 5.69
CA ALA A 419 3.10 -11.79 6.19
C ALA A 419 2.32 -10.46 6.17
N TYR A 420 2.78 -9.47 5.40
CA TYR A 420 2.19 -8.14 5.36
C TYR A 420 2.59 -7.39 4.09
N VAL A 421 1.65 -6.73 3.43
CA VAL A 421 1.89 -5.77 2.34
C VAL A 421 1.77 -4.36 2.88
N THR A 422 2.65 -3.45 2.46
CA THR A 422 2.62 -2.08 2.96
C THR A 422 1.61 -1.21 2.23
N ASP A 423 1.22 -0.07 2.83
CA ASP A 423 0.40 0.93 2.16
C ASP A 423 0.99 1.40 0.82
N TYR A 424 2.32 1.34 0.68
CA TYR A 424 3.00 1.66 -0.57
C TYR A 424 2.64 0.69 -1.69
N GLY A 425 2.84 -0.61 -1.48
CA GLY A 425 2.45 -1.65 -2.42
C GLY A 425 0.97 -1.56 -2.75
N GLU A 426 0.12 -1.43 -1.73
CA GLU A 426 -1.34 -1.38 -1.88
C GLU A 426 -1.83 -0.25 -2.80
N LYS A 427 -1.24 0.93 -2.70
CA LYS A 427 -1.66 2.10 -3.50
C LYS A 427 -0.95 2.23 -4.85
N THR A 428 0.18 1.55 -5.06
CA THR A 428 0.93 1.64 -6.32
C THR A 428 0.63 0.50 -7.28
N ILE A 429 0.20 -0.67 -6.78
CA ILE A 429 -0.10 -1.86 -7.59
C ILE A 429 -1.08 -1.60 -8.74
N PRO A 430 -2.19 -0.85 -8.57
CA PRO A 430 -3.09 -0.57 -9.70
C PRO A 430 -2.39 0.16 -10.86
N SER A 431 -1.43 1.05 -10.56
CA SER A 431 -0.66 1.75 -11.60
C SER A 431 0.39 0.85 -12.24
N LEU A 432 1.04 0.00 -11.44
CA LEU A 432 2.00 -0.99 -11.94
C LEU A 432 1.33 -1.95 -12.93
N TYR A 433 0.20 -2.55 -12.54
CA TYR A 433 -0.53 -3.53 -13.36
C TYR A 433 -1.21 -2.91 -14.57
N ALA A 434 -1.43 -1.59 -14.57
CA ALA A 434 -1.86 -0.84 -15.74
C ALA A 434 -0.71 -0.47 -16.70
N ASN A 435 0.53 -0.87 -16.41
CA ASN A 435 1.76 -0.42 -17.10
C ASN A 435 1.89 1.11 -17.12
N LYS A 436 1.60 1.72 -15.96
CA LYS A 436 1.63 3.18 -15.75
C LYS A 436 2.59 3.59 -14.63
N ARG A 437 3.39 2.67 -14.09
CA ARG A 437 4.40 2.93 -13.07
C ARG A 437 5.36 1.76 -12.99
N GLY A 438 6.63 1.97 -13.32
CA GLY A 438 7.67 0.96 -13.18
C GLY A 438 8.18 0.82 -11.74
N GLY A 439 8.72 -0.38 -11.42
CA GLY A 439 9.63 -0.61 -10.30
C GLY A 439 9.06 -0.47 -8.89
N SER A 440 7.73 -0.37 -8.71
CA SER A 440 7.13 -0.15 -7.39
C SER A 440 7.24 -1.36 -6.45
N ASP A 441 7.35 -2.58 -6.95
CA ASP A 441 7.25 -3.81 -6.15
C ASP A 441 8.56 -4.52 -5.81
N ARG A 442 9.69 -3.93 -6.23
CA ARG A 442 11.04 -4.49 -6.03
C ARG A 442 11.93 -3.62 -5.16
N GLY A 443 11.52 -2.37 -4.92
CA GLY A 443 12.28 -1.40 -4.14
C GLY A 443 12.20 -1.64 -2.62
N ASP A 444 13.11 -1.01 -1.89
CA ASP A 444 13.16 -1.11 -0.42
C ASP A 444 12.02 -0.34 0.27
N VAL A 445 11.37 0.54 -0.47
CA VAL A 445 10.19 1.27 0.00
C VAL A 445 9.05 0.33 0.38
N ASP A 446 8.81 -0.76 -0.34
CA ASP A 446 7.70 -1.66 -0.06
C ASP A 446 8.03 -2.74 0.99
N GLU A 447 9.21 -2.68 1.61
CA GLU A 447 9.56 -3.66 2.64
C GLU A 447 8.71 -3.45 3.90
N PRO A 448 8.09 -4.47 4.48
CA PRO A 448 7.42 -4.33 5.77
C PRO A 448 8.39 -3.91 6.88
N ALA A 449 7.93 -3.14 7.87
CA ALA A 449 8.79 -2.68 8.98
C ALA A 449 9.37 -3.84 9.82
N GLY A 450 8.65 -4.97 9.89
CA GLY A 450 9.13 -6.21 10.51
C GLY A 450 10.24 -6.92 9.73
N GLY A 451 10.52 -6.47 8.49
CA GLY A 451 11.36 -7.17 7.54
C GLY A 451 10.72 -8.47 7.04
N TYR A 452 11.50 -9.20 6.25
CA TYR A 452 11.13 -10.49 5.71
C TYR A 452 11.68 -11.65 6.55
N LEU A 453 11.25 -12.87 6.23
CA LEU A 453 11.68 -14.11 6.85
C LEU A 453 13.21 -14.24 6.93
N TRP A 454 13.93 -13.85 5.87
CA TRP A 454 15.39 -13.89 5.87
C TRP A 454 16.01 -12.85 6.80
N ASN A 455 15.41 -11.66 6.96
CA ASN A 455 15.90 -10.67 7.93
C ASN A 455 15.81 -11.23 9.36
N ALA A 456 14.71 -11.94 9.67
CA ALA A 456 14.56 -12.62 10.96
C ALA A 456 15.60 -13.74 11.14
N ALA A 457 15.86 -14.54 10.10
CA ALA A 457 16.87 -15.60 10.11
C ALA A 457 18.29 -15.05 10.34
N ILE A 458 18.68 -14.01 9.59
CA ILE A 458 19.99 -13.32 9.71
C ILE A 458 20.17 -12.78 11.12
N LYS A 459 19.15 -12.09 11.66
CA LYS A 459 19.20 -11.53 13.02
C LYS A 459 19.39 -12.62 14.10
N LYS A 460 18.93 -13.84 13.84
CA LYS A 460 19.09 -15.00 14.74
C LYS A 460 20.37 -15.79 14.48
N GLY A 461 21.20 -15.39 13.51
CA GLY A 461 22.42 -16.11 13.14
C GLY A 461 22.14 -17.47 12.49
N LEU A 462 20.96 -17.66 11.90
CA LEU A 462 20.59 -18.89 11.21
C LEU A 462 21.24 -18.94 9.82
N SER A 463 21.76 -20.11 9.43
CA SER A 463 22.24 -20.34 8.07
C SER A 463 21.07 -20.28 7.08
N LEU A 464 21.27 -19.63 5.95
CA LEU A 464 20.21 -19.48 4.95
C LEU A 464 20.74 -19.61 3.51
N ARG A 465 19.84 -20.00 2.61
CA ARG A 465 20.12 -20.10 1.17
C ARG A 465 18.90 -19.65 0.37
N ASN A 466 19.13 -18.76 -0.59
CA ASN A 466 18.09 -18.24 -1.46
C ASN A 466 18.24 -18.80 -2.88
N TYR A 467 17.13 -19.25 -3.44
CA TYR A 467 17.03 -19.80 -4.77
C TYR A 467 15.87 -19.09 -5.50
N GLY A 468 16.18 -17.94 -6.11
CA GLY A 468 15.30 -17.26 -7.06
C GLY A 468 14.31 -16.27 -6.47
N GLU A 469 14.15 -16.17 -5.15
CA GLU A 469 13.27 -15.16 -4.53
C GLU A 469 13.93 -13.78 -4.55
N PHE A 470 13.19 -12.76 -5.00
CA PHE A 470 13.72 -11.41 -5.29
C PHE A 470 15.07 -11.44 -6.03
N ALA A 471 15.18 -12.26 -7.07
CA ALA A 471 16.40 -12.39 -7.88
C ALA A 471 16.22 -11.88 -9.31
N GLU A 472 17.33 -11.50 -9.94
CA GLU A 472 17.39 -11.06 -11.33
C GLU A 472 18.64 -11.57 -12.04
N PRO A 473 18.64 -11.70 -13.37
CA PRO A 473 19.85 -12.03 -14.12
C PRO A 473 20.88 -10.92 -14.02
N VAL A 474 22.15 -11.30 -13.89
CA VAL A 474 23.29 -10.38 -13.97
C VAL A 474 23.49 -10.02 -15.45
N PRO A 475 23.46 -8.74 -15.84
CA PRO A 475 23.76 -8.33 -17.21
C PRO A 475 25.14 -8.84 -17.65
N ASN A 476 25.21 -9.48 -18.82
CA ASN A 476 26.45 -9.99 -19.38
C ASN A 476 26.48 -9.74 -20.89
N GLU A 477 27.56 -9.12 -21.37
CA GLU A 477 27.77 -8.82 -22.79
C GLU A 477 28.11 -10.08 -23.60
N ASN A 478 28.71 -11.09 -22.96
CA ASN A 478 29.01 -12.36 -23.61
C ASN A 478 27.80 -13.30 -23.57
N LYS A 479 27.02 -13.30 -24.66
CA LYS A 479 25.83 -14.14 -24.83
C LYS A 479 26.09 -15.66 -24.79
N ASN A 480 27.35 -16.09 -24.91
CA ASN A 480 27.73 -17.51 -24.86
C ASN A 480 28.10 -18.00 -23.45
N ALA A 481 28.26 -17.09 -22.48
CA ALA A 481 28.54 -17.45 -21.10
C ALA A 481 27.25 -17.89 -20.37
N PRO A 482 27.33 -18.81 -19.38
CA PRO A 482 26.20 -19.13 -18.52
C PRO A 482 25.64 -17.88 -17.84
N VAL A 483 24.32 -17.71 -17.88
CA VAL A 483 23.63 -16.63 -17.16
C VAL A 483 23.80 -16.85 -15.66
N ARG A 484 24.25 -15.81 -14.97
CA ARG A 484 24.33 -15.77 -13.51
C ARG A 484 23.22 -14.91 -12.94
N TYR A 485 22.85 -15.14 -11.69
CA TYR A 485 21.77 -14.45 -11.02
C TYR A 485 22.24 -13.79 -9.73
N ARG A 486 21.58 -12.69 -9.34
CA ARG A 486 21.83 -11.95 -8.10
C ARG A 486 20.53 -11.60 -7.40
N ALA A 487 20.59 -11.36 -6.09
CA ALA A 487 19.46 -10.79 -5.37
C ALA A 487 19.28 -9.32 -5.72
N ILE A 488 18.03 -8.89 -5.77
CA ILE A 488 17.60 -7.49 -5.79
C ILE A 488 17.71 -6.91 -4.37
N LYS A 489 17.38 -7.71 -3.35
CA LYS A 489 17.47 -7.31 -1.94
C LYS A 489 18.89 -7.48 -1.42
N ALA A 490 19.48 -6.39 -0.93
CA ALA A 490 20.86 -6.39 -0.42
C ALA A 490 21.08 -7.44 0.68
N ALA A 491 20.10 -7.60 1.58
CA ALA A 491 20.18 -8.58 2.66
C ALA A 491 20.19 -10.05 2.18
N LEU A 492 19.67 -10.34 0.98
CA LEU A 492 19.66 -11.68 0.38
C LEU A 492 20.88 -11.97 -0.50
N ALA A 493 21.62 -10.93 -0.92
CA ALA A 493 22.72 -11.07 -1.88
C ALA A 493 23.80 -12.09 -1.44
N PRO A 494 24.27 -12.13 -0.18
CA PRO A 494 25.30 -13.09 0.25
C PRO A 494 24.85 -14.55 0.21
N PHE A 495 23.53 -14.78 0.17
CA PHE A 495 22.93 -16.10 0.34
C PHE A 495 22.28 -16.64 -0.92
N THR A 496 22.23 -15.83 -1.98
CA THR A 496 21.59 -16.21 -3.25
C THR A 496 22.51 -17.10 -4.07
N ASN A 497 21.98 -18.23 -4.55
CA ASN A 497 22.71 -19.10 -5.45
C ASN A 497 22.81 -18.42 -6.84
N PRO A 498 24.03 -18.10 -7.34
CA PRO A 498 24.20 -17.41 -8.61
C PRO A 498 23.91 -18.28 -9.84
N ASP A 499 23.80 -19.59 -9.67
CA ASP A 499 23.44 -20.55 -10.72
C ASP A 499 21.95 -20.87 -10.75
N TYR A 500 21.17 -20.39 -9.77
CA TYR A 500 19.74 -20.65 -9.71
C TYR A 500 18.95 -19.62 -10.53
N PRO A 501 18.19 -20.05 -11.55
CA PRO A 501 17.44 -19.13 -12.39
C PRO A 501 16.37 -18.32 -11.66
N ALA A 502 16.43 -17.00 -11.79
CA ALA A 502 15.35 -16.07 -11.42
C ALA A 502 14.09 -16.29 -12.28
N PHE A 503 13.06 -15.45 -12.09
CA PHE A 503 11.81 -15.52 -12.85
C PHE A 503 12.05 -15.46 -14.37
N ASP A 504 11.83 -16.59 -15.05
CA ASP A 504 11.83 -16.74 -16.50
C ASP A 504 10.99 -17.97 -16.85
N MET A 505 9.87 -17.73 -17.54
CA MET A 505 8.91 -18.75 -17.94
C MET A 505 9.45 -19.73 -18.99
N LYS A 506 10.58 -19.44 -19.63
CA LYS A 506 11.25 -20.34 -20.58
C LYS A 506 12.07 -21.42 -19.89
N ILE A 507 12.43 -21.21 -18.63
CA ILE A 507 13.24 -22.14 -17.85
C ILE A 507 12.29 -23.02 -17.02
N SER A 508 12.49 -24.33 -17.05
CA SER A 508 11.62 -25.26 -16.31
C SER A 508 11.87 -25.23 -14.80
N ASP A 509 10.82 -25.48 -14.02
CA ASP A 509 10.95 -25.75 -12.59
C ASP A 509 11.83 -26.98 -12.31
N GLN A 510 11.92 -27.94 -13.25
CA GLN A 510 12.84 -29.07 -13.12
C GLN A 510 14.30 -28.61 -13.18
N ILE A 511 14.69 -27.73 -14.12
CA ILE A 511 16.05 -27.17 -14.18
C ILE A 511 16.37 -26.45 -12.86
N ARG A 512 15.42 -25.67 -12.33
CA ARG A 512 15.57 -25.01 -11.02
C ARG A 512 15.75 -26.02 -9.90
N ALA A 513 14.92 -27.07 -9.87
CA ALA A 513 15.01 -28.13 -8.89
C ALA A 513 16.34 -28.90 -8.98
N ASP A 514 16.88 -29.12 -10.18
CA ASP A 514 18.16 -29.81 -10.39
C ASP A 514 19.33 -29.00 -9.80
N VAL A 515 19.32 -27.67 -9.98
CA VAL A 515 20.31 -26.77 -9.34
C VAL A 515 20.20 -26.85 -7.81
N TRP A 516 18.98 -26.82 -7.27
CA TRP A 516 18.75 -26.96 -5.84
C TRP A 516 19.19 -28.32 -5.29
N LEU A 517 18.80 -29.40 -5.95
CA LEU A 517 19.11 -30.78 -5.55
C LEU A 517 20.63 -31.02 -5.48
N LYS A 518 21.38 -30.42 -6.41
CA LYS A 518 22.85 -30.47 -6.39
C LYS A 518 23.43 -29.82 -5.13
N ASP A 519 22.98 -28.61 -4.78
CA ASP A 519 23.40 -27.93 -3.54
C ASP A 519 22.94 -28.72 -2.30
N PHE A 520 21.69 -29.16 -2.29
CA PHE A 520 21.07 -29.92 -1.20
C PHE A 520 21.84 -31.21 -0.89
N GLN A 521 22.16 -32.02 -1.91
CA GLN A 521 22.96 -33.24 -1.75
C GLN A 521 24.33 -32.92 -1.14
N GLY A 522 25.01 -31.88 -1.66
CA GLY A 522 26.29 -31.44 -1.11
C GLY A 522 26.19 -30.96 0.34
N PHE A 523 25.10 -30.32 0.74
CA PHE A 523 24.87 -29.92 2.12
C PHE A 523 24.58 -31.11 3.05
N VAL A 524 23.84 -32.11 2.57
CA VAL A 524 23.55 -33.35 3.31
C VAL A 524 24.84 -34.14 3.55
N GLU A 525 25.67 -34.32 2.51
CA GLU A 525 26.96 -35.00 2.60
C GLU A 525 27.89 -34.35 3.64
N LYS A 526 27.94 -33.01 3.64
CA LYS A 526 28.75 -32.21 4.55
C LYS A 526 28.11 -32.00 5.93
N LYS A 527 26.87 -32.48 6.13
CA LYS A 527 26.07 -32.29 7.35
C LYS A 527 25.92 -30.81 7.76
N ASN A 528 25.76 -29.92 6.78
CA ASN A 528 25.69 -28.46 6.99
C ASN A 528 24.50 -27.81 6.27
N LEU A 529 23.37 -28.51 6.18
CA LEU A 529 22.14 -28.01 5.59
C LEU A 529 21.73 -26.64 6.18
N PRO A 530 21.39 -25.64 5.34
CA PRO A 530 20.91 -24.35 5.83
C PRO A 530 19.69 -24.52 6.73
N ALA A 531 19.57 -23.68 7.76
CA ALA A 531 18.39 -23.66 8.62
C ALA A 531 17.15 -23.14 7.88
N LEU A 532 17.34 -22.25 6.89
CA LEU A 532 16.28 -21.74 6.02
C LEU A 532 16.71 -21.81 4.55
N GLU A 533 15.91 -22.46 3.72
CA GLU A 533 16.04 -22.44 2.27
C GLU A 533 14.76 -21.85 1.66
N ILE A 534 14.90 -20.87 0.76
CA ILE A 534 13.78 -20.25 0.05
C ILE A 534 13.89 -20.62 -1.42
N LEU A 535 12.87 -21.27 -1.97
CA LEU A 535 12.86 -21.83 -3.31
C LEU A 535 11.70 -21.26 -4.14
N HIS A 536 11.99 -20.60 -5.25
CA HIS A 536 10.97 -20.03 -6.13
C HIS A 536 10.79 -20.85 -7.42
N LEU A 537 9.60 -21.43 -7.64
CA LEU A 537 9.27 -22.30 -8.78
C LEU A 537 8.10 -21.75 -9.62
N PRO A 538 8.35 -20.78 -10.54
CA PRO A 538 7.30 -20.02 -11.22
C PRO A 538 6.73 -20.64 -12.51
N ARG A 539 7.22 -21.78 -13.02
CA ARG A 539 6.93 -22.21 -14.42
C ARG A 539 5.44 -22.43 -14.73
N ASP A 540 4.59 -22.64 -13.73
CA ASP A 540 3.14 -22.77 -13.89
C ASP A 540 2.36 -21.47 -13.69
N HIS A 541 3.02 -20.29 -13.75
CA HIS A 541 2.46 -18.95 -13.52
C HIS A 541 1.09 -18.72 -14.20
N THR A 542 1.05 -18.28 -15.47
CA THR A 542 -0.20 -18.18 -16.26
C THR A 542 -0.35 -19.32 -17.27
N ALA A 543 0.73 -20.02 -17.61
CA ALA A 543 0.75 -21.18 -18.50
C ALA A 543 0.30 -22.43 -17.72
N GLY A 544 -0.69 -23.16 -18.24
CA GLY A 544 -1.31 -24.29 -17.54
C GLY A 544 -0.74 -25.64 -17.91
N ALA A 545 -1.63 -26.59 -18.24
CA ALA A 545 -1.30 -27.99 -18.50
C ALA A 545 -0.45 -28.26 -19.76
N ARG A 546 -0.02 -27.21 -20.48
CA ARG A 546 0.90 -27.37 -21.60
C ARG A 546 2.32 -27.48 -21.04
N ALA A 547 2.81 -28.71 -20.93
CA ALA A 547 4.25 -28.93 -20.93
C ALA A 547 4.79 -28.37 -22.25
N LYS A 548 5.42 -27.19 -22.21
CA LYS A 548 6.32 -26.75 -23.28
C LYS A 548 7.73 -27.06 -22.90
#